data_AF-A0A4Q7FQK2-F1
#
_entry.id   AF-A0A4Q7FQK2-F1
#
_cell.length_a   1.000
_cell.length_b   1.000
_cell.length_c   1.000
_cell.angle_alpha   90.00
_cell.angle_beta   90.00
_cell.angle_gamma   90.00
#
_symmetry.space_group_name_H-M   'P 1'
#
loop_
_entity.id
_entity.type
_entity.pdbx_description
1 polymer ?
#
loop_
_entity_poly.entity_id
_entity_poly.type
_entity_poly.pdbx_seq_one_letter_code
_entity_poly.pdbx_strand_id
1 'polypeptide(L)'
;MRSPVIVIGRLAFKFARNQRGRDSNLYEAKLYRNSNESRRALLCPVLWVSPKGALLIMRAARPLSEMMSEVEYIQAFTAWEYKPGEDSCPFEPKASDWGWFKGRKVALDYSTPAWERDDDVAR
;
A
#
# COMPACT_ATOMS: atom_id res chain seq x y z
N MET A 1 7.51 5.37 -12.76
CA MET A 1 6.38 5.22 -13.74
C MET A 1 5.28 4.42 -13.06
N ARG A 2 4.04 4.93 -12.99
CA ARG A 2 2.94 4.25 -12.27
C ARG A 2 2.56 2.92 -12.95
N SER A 3 2.45 1.86 -12.16
CA SER A 3 1.90 0.57 -12.59
C SER A 3 0.42 0.74 -12.93
N PRO A 4 -0.08 0.24 -14.08
CA PRO A 4 -1.49 0.33 -14.40
C PRO A 4 -2.27 -0.54 -13.41
N VAL A 5 -3.27 0.08 -12.79
CA VAL A 5 -4.25 -0.60 -11.96
C VAL A 5 -5.55 -0.67 -12.75
N ILE A 6 -6.04 -1.89 -12.97
CA ILE A 6 -7.34 -2.14 -13.59
C ILE A 6 -8.32 -2.55 -12.49
N VAL A 7 -9.51 -1.96 -12.47
CA VAL A 7 -10.55 -2.32 -11.50
C VAL A 7 -11.66 -3.07 -12.23
N ILE A 8 -11.98 -4.29 -11.76
CA ILE A 8 -13.08 -5.12 -12.28
C ILE A 8 -13.93 -5.56 -11.10
N GLY A 9 -15.16 -5.04 -11.03
CA GLY A 9 -16.08 -5.30 -9.93
C GLY A 9 -15.46 -4.90 -8.58
N ARG A 10 -15.26 -5.89 -7.69
CA ARG A 10 -14.74 -5.70 -6.33
C ARG A 10 -13.22 -5.87 -6.21
N LEU A 11 -12.52 -6.00 -7.34
CA LEU A 11 -11.10 -6.34 -7.39
C LEU A 11 -10.30 -5.26 -8.14
N ALA A 12 -9.09 -5.00 -7.64
CA ALA A 12 -8.09 -4.17 -8.29
C ALA A 12 -6.88 -5.02 -8.67
N PHE A 13 -6.37 -4.83 -9.89
CA PHE A 13 -5.30 -5.60 -10.51
C PHE A 13 -4.14 -4.65 -10.83
N LYS A 14 -3.06 -4.70 -10.04
CA LYS A 14 -1.85 -3.87 -10.21
C LYS A 14 -0.79 -4.66 -10.97
N PHE A 15 -0.50 -4.24 -12.20
CA PHE A 15 0.47 -4.91 -13.08
C PHE A 15 1.84 -4.23 -13.02
N ALA A 16 2.88 -4.98 -12.68
CA ALA A 16 4.24 -4.47 -12.67
C ALA A 16 4.78 -4.26 -14.09
N ARG A 17 5.37 -3.10 -14.36
CA ARG A 17 6.00 -2.78 -15.66
C ARG A 17 7.49 -3.12 -15.74
N ASN A 18 8.15 -3.29 -14.60
CA ASN A 18 9.59 -3.52 -14.49
C ASN A 18 9.90 -4.25 -13.17
N GLN A 19 11.19 -4.51 -12.90
CA GLN A 19 11.63 -5.21 -11.69
C GLN A 19 11.18 -4.49 -10.42
N ARG A 20 11.40 -3.17 -10.33
CA ARG A 20 10.93 -2.34 -9.20
C ARG A 20 9.44 -2.52 -8.92
N GLY A 21 8.59 -2.49 -9.94
CA GLY A 21 7.15 -2.72 -9.77
C GLY A 21 6.81 -4.13 -9.27
N ARG A 22 7.63 -5.14 -9.58
CA ARG A 22 7.47 -6.50 -9.04
C ARG A 22 7.82 -6.54 -7.56
N ASP A 23 8.90 -5.85 -7.19
CA ASP A 23 9.36 -5.78 -5.81
C ASP A 23 8.36 -5.00 -4.93
N SER A 24 7.78 -3.91 -5.45
CA SER A 24 6.65 -3.21 -4.82
C SER A 24 5.47 -4.15 -4.57
N ASN A 25 5.03 -4.89 -5.59
CA ASN A 25 3.90 -5.83 -5.48
C ASN A 25 4.16 -6.94 -4.44
N LEU A 26 5.38 -7.48 -4.39
CA LEU A 26 5.78 -8.49 -3.42
C LEU A 26 5.85 -7.90 -2.00
N TYR A 27 6.39 -6.70 -1.87
CA TYR A 27 6.49 -5.99 -0.60
C TYR A 27 5.12 -5.69 -0.01
N GLU A 28 4.19 -5.11 -0.77
CA GLU A 28 2.82 -4.83 -0.32
C GLU A 28 2.12 -6.11 0.17
N ALA A 29 2.24 -7.20 -0.59
CA ALA A 29 1.68 -8.48 -0.20
C ALA A 29 2.30 -9.04 1.09
N LYS A 30 3.61 -8.90 1.26
CA LYS A 30 4.32 -9.32 2.48
C LYS A 30 3.89 -8.46 3.67
N LEU A 31 3.90 -7.15 3.51
CA LEU A 31 3.53 -6.20 4.56
C LEU A 31 2.11 -6.44 5.04
N TYR A 32 1.14 -6.57 4.12
CA TYR A 32 -0.26 -6.85 4.46
C TYR A 32 -0.43 -8.16 5.23
N ARG A 33 0.28 -9.23 4.83
CA ARG A 33 0.20 -10.55 5.48
C ARG A 33 0.80 -10.54 6.88
N ASN A 34 1.91 -9.84 7.06
CA ASN A 34 2.68 -9.82 8.31
C ASN A 34 2.17 -8.78 9.31
N SER A 35 1.45 -7.75 8.84
CA SER A 35 0.86 -6.71 9.70
C SER A 35 -0.16 -7.29 10.67
N ASN A 36 -0.11 -6.90 11.94
CA ASN A 36 -1.17 -7.19 12.90
C ASN A 36 -2.53 -6.56 12.48
N GLU A 37 -3.62 -6.89 13.17
CA GLU A 37 -4.97 -6.45 12.81
C GLU A 37 -5.12 -4.92 12.70
N SER A 38 -4.56 -4.18 13.66
CA SER A 38 -4.63 -2.71 13.69
C SER A 38 -3.95 -2.08 12.48
N ARG A 39 -2.73 -2.51 12.13
CA ARG A 39 -2.01 -2.03 10.94
C ARG A 39 -2.70 -2.47 9.66
N ARG A 40 -3.17 -3.72 9.60
CA ARG A 40 -3.89 -4.27 8.46
C ARG A 40 -5.21 -3.53 8.19
N ALA A 41 -5.83 -2.95 9.21
CA ALA A 41 -7.01 -2.08 9.09
C ALA A 41 -6.71 -0.72 8.45
N LEU A 42 -5.45 -0.33 8.31
CA LEU A 42 -5.03 0.86 7.56
C LEU A 42 -4.66 0.54 6.11
N LEU A 43 -4.45 -0.72 5.77
CA LEU A 43 -4.04 -1.15 4.44
C LEU A 43 -5.24 -1.57 3.58
N CYS A 44 -5.18 -1.25 2.29
CA CYS A 44 -6.10 -1.81 1.31
C CYS A 44 -5.84 -3.32 1.19
N PRO A 45 -6.88 -4.18 1.33
CA PRO A 45 -6.64 -5.62 1.45
C PRO A 45 -5.98 -6.26 0.22
N VAL A 46 -4.82 -6.90 0.42
CA VAL A 46 -4.22 -7.80 -0.56
C VAL A 46 -4.90 -9.17 -0.47
N LEU A 47 -5.31 -9.69 -1.63
CA LEU A 47 -5.89 -11.02 -1.74
C LEU A 47 -4.89 -12.04 -2.27
N TRP A 48 -4.06 -11.63 -3.23
CA TRP A 48 -3.11 -12.52 -3.88
C TRP A 48 -2.00 -11.73 -4.58
N VAL A 49 -0.82 -12.33 -4.71
CA VAL A 49 0.27 -11.83 -5.54
C VAL A 49 0.87 -13.00 -6.32
N SER A 50 1.23 -12.76 -7.58
CA SER A 50 1.95 -13.75 -8.38
C SER A 50 3.35 -14.03 -7.81
N PRO A 51 3.92 -15.24 -7.98
CA PRO A 51 5.21 -15.62 -7.38
C PRO A 51 6.38 -14.65 -7.68
N LYS A 52 6.36 -13.98 -8.83
CA LYS A 52 7.38 -13.01 -9.27
C LYS A 52 6.89 -11.55 -9.29
N GLY A 53 5.85 -11.23 -8.52
CA GLY A 53 5.34 -9.86 -8.39
C GLY A 53 4.76 -9.23 -9.67
N ALA A 54 4.56 -9.98 -10.75
CA ALA A 54 4.04 -9.45 -12.01
C ALA A 54 2.63 -8.84 -11.85
N LEU A 55 1.81 -9.47 -11.02
CA LEU A 55 0.44 -9.08 -10.72
C LEU A 55 0.20 -9.14 -9.22
N LEU A 56 -0.37 -8.07 -8.68
CA LEU A 56 -0.96 -7.99 -7.34
C LEU A 56 -2.47 -7.80 -7.47
N ILE A 57 -3.24 -8.59 -6.72
CA ILE A 57 -4.71 -8.49 -6.65
C ILE A 57 -5.09 -7.99 -5.27
N MET A 58 -5.83 -6.90 -5.25
CA MET A 58 -6.33 -6.24 -4.04
C MET A 58 -7.84 -6.10 -4.09
N ARG A 59 -8.46 -5.76 -2.96
CA ARG A 59 -9.83 -5.26 -2.98
C ARG A 59 -9.89 -3.90 -3.67
N ALA A 60 -10.92 -3.71 -4.49
CA ALA A 60 -11.18 -2.39 -5.06
C ALA A 60 -11.60 -1.42 -3.96
N ALA A 61 -10.97 -0.25 -3.95
CA ALA A 61 -11.26 0.87 -3.09
C ALA A 61 -11.34 2.13 -3.95
N ARG A 62 -12.13 3.11 -3.51
CA ARG A 62 -12.30 4.36 -4.26
C ARG A 62 -11.19 5.34 -3.85
N PRO A 63 -10.29 5.77 -4.75
CA PRO A 63 -9.27 6.76 -4.41
C PRO A 63 -9.88 8.03 -3.83
N LEU A 64 -9.16 8.67 -2.92
CA LEU A 64 -9.57 9.98 -2.42
C LEU A 64 -9.42 11.02 -3.54
N SER A 65 -10.37 11.95 -3.63
CA SER A 65 -10.27 13.12 -4.50
C SER A 65 -9.37 14.20 -3.90
N GLU A 66 -9.33 14.28 -2.56
CA GLU A 66 -8.56 15.23 -1.78
C GLU A 66 -7.82 14.49 -0.68
N MET A 67 -6.70 15.05 -0.22
CA MET A 67 -5.94 14.43 0.85
C MET A 67 -6.75 14.45 2.15
N MET A 68 -6.45 13.50 3.03
CA MET A 68 -6.95 13.54 4.40
C MET A 68 -6.51 14.83 5.09
N SER A 69 -7.28 15.28 6.08
CA SER A 69 -6.81 16.38 6.92
C SER A 69 -5.51 15.96 7.65
N GLU A 70 -4.72 16.95 8.07
CA GLU A 70 -3.48 16.70 8.81
C GLU A 70 -3.73 15.86 10.08
N VAL A 71 -4.82 16.15 10.81
CA VAL A 71 -5.20 15.39 12.01
C VAL A 71 -5.47 13.92 11.68
N GLU A 72 -6.23 13.64 10.63
CA GLU A 72 -6.52 12.26 10.20
C GLU A 72 -5.26 11.52 9.75
N TYR A 73 -4.36 12.21 9.04
CA TYR A 73 -3.09 11.65 8.60
C TYR A 73 -2.18 11.30 9.79
N ILE A 74 -2.05 12.21 10.76
CA ILE A 74 -1.29 11.99 11.99
C ILE A 74 -1.88 10.83 12.81
N GLN A 75 -3.21 10.73 12.87
CA GLN A 75 -3.87 9.60 13.52
C GLN A 75 -3.53 8.26 12.86
N ALA A 76 -3.55 8.19 11.53
CA ALA A 76 -3.17 6.99 10.79
C ALA A 76 -1.70 6.62 11.00
N PHE A 77 -0.81 7.62 10.96
CA PHE A 77 0.61 7.46 11.24
C PHE A 77 0.86 6.95 12.68
N THR A 78 0.23 7.57 13.67
CA THR A 78 0.35 7.19 15.08
C THR A 78 -0.19 5.77 15.31
N ALA A 79 -1.31 5.42 14.69
CA ALA A 79 -1.87 4.07 14.77
C ALA A 79 -0.94 3.01 14.15
N TRP A 80 -0.14 3.38 13.15
CA TRP A 80 0.90 2.51 12.59
C TRP A 80 2.08 2.34 13.57
N GLU A 81 2.62 3.45 14.08
CA GLU A 81 3.81 3.48 14.94
C GLU A 81 3.57 2.97 16.37
N TYR A 82 2.32 2.92 16.84
CA TYR A 82 1.97 2.54 18.22
C TYR A 82 2.50 1.16 18.68
N LYS A 83 2.92 0.28 17.75
CA LYS A 83 3.60 -0.97 18.09
C LYS A 83 5.08 -0.94 17.67
N PRO A 84 6.02 -0.82 18.64
CA PRO A 84 7.46 -0.89 18.36
C PRO A 84 7.89 -2.27 17.82
N GLY A 85 8.78 -2.28 16.84
CA GLY A 85 9.49 -3.50 16.38
C GLY A 85 9.08 -4.08 15.03
N GLU A 86 8.21 -3.40 14.27
CA GLU A 86 7.80 -3.83 12.92
C GLU A 86 8.24 -2.82 11.84
N ASP A 87 8.04 -3.14 10.55
CA ASP A 87 8.41 -2.30 9.39
C ASP A 87 7.97 -0.82 9.56
N SER A 88 8.79 0.11 9.04
CA SER A 88 8.56 1.56 9.05
C SER A 88 7.22 1.94 8.40
N CYS A 89 6.68 3.10 8.78
CA CYS A 89 5.46 3.64 8.20
C CYS A 89 5.54 3.76 6.66
N PRO A 90 4.66 3.08 5.91
CA PRO A 90 4.74 3.02 4.45
C PRO A 90 3.89 4.12 3.76
N PHE A 91 3.37 5.08 4.52
CA PHE A 91 2.40 6.05 4.04
C PHE A 91 3.05 7.28 3.43
N GLU A 92 2.59 7.66 2.24
CA GLU A 92 2.88 8.97 1.65
C GLU A 92 1.71 9.94 1.86
N PRO A 93 1.97 11.24 2.10
CA PRO A 93 0.94 12.27 2.26
C PRO A 93 0.37 12.69 0.90
N LYS A 94 -0.26 11.74 0.18
CA LYS A 94 -0.74 11.93 -1.19
C LYS A 94 -2.10 11.30 -1.42
N ALA A 95 -3.09 12.11 -1.81
CA ALA A 95 -4.49 11.68 -1.93
C ALA A 95 -4.69 10.42 -2.79
N SER A 96 -3.93 10.30 -3.89
CA SER A 96 -4.04 9.16 -4.81
C SER A 96 -3.58 7.83 -4.22
N ASP A 97 -2.84 7.88 -3.13
CA ASP A 97 -2.26 6.70 -2.48
C ASP A 97 -3.14 6.27 -1.30
N TRP A 98 -4.28 6.94 -1.11
CA TRP A 98 -5.32 6.63 -0.14
C TRP A 98 -6.68 6.45 -0.82
N GLY A 99 -7.57 5.72 -0.15
CA GLY A 99 -8.92 5.51 -0.67
C GLY A 99 -9.93 5.05 0.37
N TRP A 100 -11.20 5.10 0.00
CA TRP A 100 -12.32 4.59 0.77
C TRP A 100 -12.55 3.10 0.47
N PHE A 101 -12.51 2.28 1.51
CA PHE A 101 -12.87 0.87 1.46
C PHE A 101 -13.82 0.53 2.61
N LYS A 102 -15.07 0.15 2.29
CA LYS A 102 -16.09 -0.24 3.28
C LYS A 102 -16.24 0.76 4.46
N GLY A 103 -16.27 2.06 4.15
CA GLY A 103 -16.47 3.11 5.17
C GLY A 103 -15.22 3.53 5.94
N ARG A 104 -14.05 2.94 5.69
CA ARG A 104 -12.76 3.38 6.27
C ARG A 104 -11.80 3.87 5.19
N LYS A 105 -10.89 4.78 5.58
CA LYS A 105 -9.77 5.21 4.74
C LYS A 105 -8.63 4.19 4.84
N VAL A 106 -8.03 3.88 3.71
CA VAL A 106 -6.97 2.88 3.59
C VAL A 106 -5.88 3.35 2.65
N ALA A 107 -4.64 2.96 2.91
CA ALA A 107 -3.54 3.10 1.96
C ALA A 107 -3.75 2.15 0.77
N LEU A 108 -3.78 2.71 -0.45
CA LEU A 108 -3.89 2.01 -1.72
C LEU A 108 -2.54 1.60 -2.28
N ASP A 109 -1.52 2.45 -2.08
CA ASP A 109 -0.12 2.16 -2.34
C ASP A 109 0.64 2.34 -1.03
N TYR A 110 1.38 1.31 -0.64
CA TYR A 110 2.17 1.28 0.58
C TYR A 110 3.49 0.54 0.31
N SER A 111 4.02 0.75 -0.90
CA SER A 111 5.30 0.19 -1.33
C SER A 111 6.49 1.11 -1.12
N THR A 112 6.29 2.34 -0.62
CA THR A 112 7.35 3.36 -0.47
C THR A 112 8.66 2.84 0.14
N PRO A 113 8.66 2.02 1.23
CA PRO A 113 9.91 1.49 1.80
C PRO A 113 10.64 0.47 0.91
N ALA A 114 9.98 -0.07 -0.12
CA ALA A 114 10.63 -0.89 -1.15
C ALA A 114 11.41 -0.06 -2.17
N TRP A 115 11.09 1.23 -2.31
CA TRP A 115 11.83 2.14 -3.18
C TRP A 115 13.11 2.63 -2.50
N GLU A 116 13.05 2.95 -1.21
CA GLU A 116 14.19 3.46 -0.44
C GLU A 116 15.33 2.42 -0.33
N ARG A 117 14.98 1.13 -0.20
CA ARG A 117 15.98 0.05 -0.14
C ARG A 117 16.81 -0.13 -1.42
N ASP A 118 16.26 0.22 -2.59
CA ASP A 118 16.99 0.11 -3.86
C ASP A 118 17.99 1.27 -4.04
N ASP A 119 17.69 2.45 -3.49
CA ASP A 119 18.55 3.64 -3.60
C ASP A 119 19.78 3.55 -2.67
N ASP A 120 19.67 2.85 -1.54
CA ASP A 120 20.79 2.61 -0.62
C ASP A 120 21.78 1.54 -1.11
N VAL A 121 21.35 0.59 -1.95
CA VAL A 121 22.23 -0.45 -2.53
C VAL A 121 23.01 0.08 -3.74
N ALA A 122 22.61 1.21 -4.30
CA ALA A 122 23.24 1.85 -5.45
C ALA A 122 24.29 2.92 -5.09
N ARG A 123 24.65 3.07 -3.80
CA ARG A 123 25.67 4.01 -3.30
C ARG A 123 26.94 3.32 -2.86
#